data_AF-A0A080WQB5-F1
#
_entry.id   AF-A0A080WQB5-F1
#
_cell.length_a   1.000
_cell.length_b   1.000
_cell.length_c   1.000
_cell.angle_alpha   90.00
_cell.angle_beta   90.00
_cell.angle_gamma   90.00
#
_symmetry.space_group_name_H-M   'P 1'
#
loop_
_entity.id
_entity.type
_entity.pdbx_description
1 polymer ?
#
loop_
_entity_poly.entity_id
_entity_poly.type
_entity_poly.pdbx_seq_one_letter_code
_entity_poly.pdbx_strand_id
1 'polypeptide(L)'
;MKPEVEQELAHTLLVELLAYQFASPVRWIETQDVILAEKRTERIVEIGPADTLGGMARRTLASKYEAYDAATSVQRQILCYNKDAKEIYYDVDPVEDEPAPAPEAAATGATSAPAAPAPGPAAVEDAPATAIEIVRSLIAQKLKKGLADVPPSKAIKDLVGGKSTLQNEILGDLGKEFGSTPERPEDTPLDELSSSLQATFNGQLGKQSSSLIARLVSSKMPGGFNITAVRKYLESRWGLGPGRQDGVLLFALTMEPASRIGSESDAKAYFDDITNKYATNAGITLSTAKAGGDSGGGSGGMMMDPAAIDALTKDQRALFKQQLEAIARYLKMDLRAGDKAFVASQESQAALQAQLDLWQIEHGE
;
A
#
# COMPACT_ATOMS: atom_id res chain seq x y z
N MET A 1 -37.09 47.43 -21.42
CA MET A 1 -36.73 46.87 -22.74
C MET A 1 -37.66 45.69 -23.00
N LYS A 2 -37.97 45.33 -24.25
CA LYS A 2 -38.73 44.09 -24.49
C LYS A 2 -37.79 42.88 -24.28
N PRO A 3 -38.26 41.73 -23.75
CA PRO A 3 -37.41 40.58 -23.48
C PRO A 3 -36.62 40.09 -24.70
N GLU A 4 -37.22 40.15 -25.89
CA GLU A 4 -36.58 39.72 -27.13
C GLU A 4 -35.41 40.63 -27.50
N VAL A 5 -35.58 41.95 -27.31
CA VAL A 5 -34.56 42.96 -27.58
C VAL A 5 -33.42 42.88 -26.56
N GLU A 6 -33.76 42.61 -25.29
CA GLU A 6 -32.76 42.39 -24.24
C GLU A 6 -31.91 41.15 -24.54
N GLN A 7 -32.54 40.06 -24.98
CA GLN A 7 -31.83 38.84 -25.36
C GLN A 7 -30.91 39.06 -26.56
N GLU A 8 -31.35 39.80 -27.58
CA GLU A 8 -30.54 40.12 -28.76
C GLU A 8 -29.30 40.95 -28.40
N LEU A 9 -29.47 41.96 -27.53
CA LEU A 9 -28.36 42.77 -27.04
C LEU A 9 -27.42 41.98 -26.13
N ALA A 10 -27.96 41.15 -25.23
CA ALA A 10 -27.15 40.29 -24.36
C ALA A 10 -26.35 39.25 -25.16
N HIS A 11 -26.94 38.68 -26.21
CA HIS A 11 -26.25 37.76 -27.12
C HIS A 11 -25.08 38.46 -27.81
N THR A 12 -25.32 39.64 -28.40
CA THR A 12 -24.25 40.44 -29.04
C THR A 12 -23.15 40.78 -28.04
N LEU A 13 -23.51 41.27 -26.85
CA LEU A 13 -22.55 41.61 -25.80
C LEU A 13 -21.70 40.41 -25.35
N LEU A 14 -22.31 39.25 -25.16
CA LEU A 14 -21.61 38.03 -24.73
C LEU A 14 -20.62 37.55 -25.79
N VAL A 15 -21.02 37.57 -27.07
CA VAL A 15 -20.14 37.20 -28.19
C VAL A 15 -18.93 38.12 -28.24
N GLU A 16 -19.15 39.44 -28.18
CA GLU A 16 -18.05 40.41 -28.23
C GLU A 16 -17.12 40.28 -27.01
N LEU A 17 -17.66 40.06 -25.80
CA LEU A 17 -16.85 39.83 -24.61
C LEU A 17 -15.92 38.63 -24.76
N LEU A 18 -16.42 37.51 -25.28
CA LEU A 18 -15.61 36.30 -25.50
C LEU A 18 -14.60 36.47 -26.65
N ALA A 19 -14.98 37.15 -27.72
CA ALA A 19 -14.10 37.41 -28.86
C ALA A 19 -12.92 38.31 -28.46
N TYR A 20 -13.18 39.42 -27.78
CA TYR A 20 -12.14 40.35 -27.35
C TYR A 20 -11.32 39.83 -26.16
N GLN A 21 -11.87 38.92 -25.34
CA GLN A 21 -11.13 38.29 -24.24
C GLN A 21 -9.86 37.58 -24.73
N PHE A 22 -9.88 36.97 -25.92
CA PHE A 22 -8.73 36.26 -26.47
C PHE A 22 -7.48 37.15 -26.64
N ALA A 23 -7.68 38.44 -26.93
CA ALA A 23 -6.60 39.39 -27.21
C ALA A 23 -6.48 40.52 -26.17
N SER A 24 -7.26 40.47 -25.09
CA SER A 24 -7.27 41.49 -24.04
C SER A 24 -6.69 40.93 -22.73
N PRO A 25 -5.99 41.75 -21.92
CA PRO A 25 -5.49 41.30 -20.61
C PRO A 25 -6.62 40.85 -19.67
N VAL A 26 -6.39 39.77 -18.92
CA VAL A 26 -7.33 39.27 -17.93
C VAL A 26 -7.26 40.12 -16.66
N ARG A 27 -8.33 40.88 -16.39
CA ARG A 27 -8.44 41.78 -15.21
C ARG A 27 -8.89 41.03 -13.96
N TRP A 28 -8.06 40.09 -13.51
CA TRP A 28 -8.44 39.16 -12.42
C TRP A 28 -8.46 39.81 -11.04
N ILE A 29 -7.64 40.85 -10.81
CA ILE A 29 -7.62 41.58 -9.52
C ILE A 29 -8.96 42.27 -9.28
N GLU A 30 -9.44 43.01 -10.27
CA GLU A 30 -10.73 43.71 -10.18
C GLU A 30 -11.90 42.74 -10.11
N THR A 31 -11.80 41.60 -10.81
CA THR A 31 -12.79 40.52 -10.71
C THR A 31 -12.87 39.97 -9.29
N GLN A 32 -11.73 39.74 -8.63
CA GLN A 32 -11.70 39.33 -7.22
C GLN A 32 -12.25 40.41 -6.30
N ASP A 33 -11.92 41.69 -6.53
CA ASP A 33 -12.43 42.79 -5.71
C ASP A 33 -13.98 42.87 -5.79
N VAL A 34 -14.59 42.61 -6.96
CA VAL A 34 -16.07 42.51 -7.11
C VAL A 34 -16.63 41.33 -6.31
N ILE A 35 -16.03 40.13 -6.43
CA ILE A 35 -16.50 38.92 -5.74
C ILE A 35 -16.39 39.06 -4.21
N LEU A 36 -15.27 39.63 -3.74
CA LEU A 36 -14.91 39.70 -2.33
C LEU A 36 -15.57 40.89 -1.63
N ALA A 37 -15.52 42.09 -2.23
CA ALA A 37 -16.01 43.32 -1.60
C ALA A 37 -17.47 43.61 -1.95
N GLU A 38 -17.81 43.68 -3.24
CA GLU A 38 -19.14 44.12 -3.67
C GLU A 38 -20.21 43.04 -3.43
N LYS A 39 -19.89 41.78 -3.74
CA LYS A 39 -20.81 40.65 -3.55
C LYS A 39 -20.71 40.00 -2.17
N ARG A 40 -19.68 40.32 -1.38
CA ARG A 40 -19.41 39.77 -0.04
C ARG A 40 -19.53 38.24 0.01
N THR A 41 -19.00 37.58 -1.02
CA THR A 41 -19.14 36.13 -1.19
C THR A 41 -18.46 35.37 -0.05
N GLU A 42 -19.24 34.57 0.68
CA GLU A 42 -18.75 33.73 1.79
C GLU A 42 -18.16 32.41 1.29
N ARG A 43 -18.73 31.81 0.24
CA ARG A 43 -18.29 30.51 -0.28
C ARG A 43 -17.82 30.61 -1.72
N ILE A 44 -16.54 30.39 -1.96
CA ILE A 44 -15.89 30.46 -3.27
C ILE A 44 -15.43 29.06 -3.65
N VAL A 45 -15.94 28.53 -4.77
CA VAL A 45 -15.62 27.17 -5.24
C VAL A 45 -14.89 27.26 -6.57
N GLU A 46 -13.63 26.84 -6.60
CA GLU A 46 -12.85 26.68 -7.83
C GLU A 46 -13.22 25.37 -8.52
N ILE A 47 -13.67 25.47 -9.77
CA ILE A 47 -13.90 24.32 -10.65
C ILE A 47 -12.69 24.20 -11.58
N GLY A 48 -11.81 23.26 -11.27
CA GLY A 48 -10.58 23.03 -12.02
C GLY A 48 -9.81 21.82 -11.50
N PRO A 49 -8.79 21.36 -12.25
CA PRO A 49 -7.98 20.20 -11.87
C PRO A 49 -7.02 20.49 -10.71
N ALA A 50 -6.75 21.76 -10.40
CA ALA A 50 -5.84 22.19 -9.35
C ALA A 50 -6.39 23.41 -8.61
N ASP A 51 -5.78 23.73 -7.47
CA ASP A 51 -6.18 24.80 -6.56
C ASP A 51 -5.38 26.09 -6.85
N THR A 52 -5.56 26.62 -8.06
CA THR A 52 -4.79 27.76 -8.56
C THR A 52 -5.47 29.08 -8.24
N LEU A 53 -6.76 29.20 -8.59
CA LEU A 53 -7.57 30.39 -8.34
C LEU A 53 -7.92 30.52 -6.85
N GLY A 54 -8.14 29.41 -6.15
CA GLY A 54 -8.31 29.37 -4.70
C GLY A 54 -7.06 29.87 -3.97
N GLY A 55 -5.88 29.46 -4.43
CA GLY A 55 -4.59 30.01 -3.98
C GLY A 55 -4.41 31.51 -4.25
N MET A 56 -4.93 32.04 -5.36
CA MET A 56 -4.95 33.49 -5.62
C MET A 56 -5.94 34.22 -4.71
N ALA A 57 -7.15 33.69 -4.53
CA ALA A 57 -8.19 34.29 -3.69
C ALA A 57 -7.73 34.41 -2.23
N ARG A 58 -7.08 33.36 -1.68
CA ARG A 58 -6.50 33.40 -0.32
C ARG A 58 -5.45 34.50 -0.15
N ARG A 59 -4.58 34.70 -1.15
CA ARG A 59 -3.58 35.79 -1.12
C ARG A 59 -4.22 37.18 -1.18
N THR A 60 -5.27 37.35 -1.98
CA THR A 60 -6.01 38.62 -2.06
C THR A 60 -6.75 38.93 -0.76
N LEU A 61 -7.34 37.92 -0.12
CA LEU A 61 -7.96 38.06 1.20
C LEU A 61 -6.95 38.52 2.26
N ALA A 62 -5.82 37.80 2.37
CA ALA A 62 -4.77 38.12 3.33
C ALA A 62 -4.15 39.51 3.11
N SER A 63 -4.08 39.98 1.86
CA SER A 63 -3.45 41.28 1.54
C SER A 63 -4.37 42.49 1.70
N LYS A 64 -5.67 42.35 1.44
CA LYS A 64 -6.60 43.49 1.37
C LYS A 64 -7.81 43.41 2.31
N TYR A 65 -8.30 42.21 2.61
CA TYR A 65 -9.65 42.03 3.15
C TYR A 65 -9.70 41.45 4.57
N GLU A 66 -8.58 41.05 5.17
CA GLU A 66 -8.55 40.48 6.52
C GLU A 66 -9.19 41.40 7.58
N ALA A 67 -8.83 42.69 7.60
CA ALA A 67 -9.43 43.66 8.52
C ALA A 67 -10.91 43.94 8.22
N TYR A 68 -11.31 43.92 6.94
CA TYR A 68 -12.69 44.12 6.51
C TYR A 68 -13.58 42.95 6.93
N ASP A 69 -13.11 41.71 6.72
CA ASP A 69 -13.83 40.50 7.09
C ASP A 69 -13.98 40.39 8.62
N ALA A 70 -12.93 40.72 9.38
CA ALA A 70 -12.98 40.79 10.83
C ALA A 70 -13.98 41.84 11.34
N ALA A 71 -13.97 43.05 10.75
CA ALA A 71 -14.88 44.13 11.15
C ALA A 71 -16.35 43.85 10.78
N THR A 72 -16.59 43.03 9.76
CA THR A 72 -17.95 42.72 9.27
C THR A 72 -18.42 41.31 9.62
N SER A 73 -17.62 40.56 10.41
CA SER A 73 -17.88 39.19 10.84
C SER A 73 -18.19 38.22 9.69
N VAL A 74 -17.57 38.43 8.53
CA VAL A 74 -17.73 37.56 7.36
C VAL A 74 -16.74 36.40 7.49
N GLN A 75 -17.25 35.17 7.46
CA GLN A 75 -16.41 33.97 7.40
C GLN A 75 -16.38 33.46 5.96
N ARG A 76 -15.16 33.33 5.39
CA ARG A 76 -15.00 32.90 4.01
C ARG A 76 -14.44 31.49 3.91
N GLN A 77 -15.08 30.68 3.09
CA GLN A 77 -14.68 29.33 2.73
C GLN A 77 -14.24 29.31 1.26
N ILE A 78 -12.97 28.98 1.03
CA ILE A 78 -12.42 28.81 -0.32
C ILE A 78 -12.18 27.32 -0.53
N LEU A 79 -12.91 26.74 -1.49
CA LEU A 79 -12.93 25.32 -1.81
C LEU A 79 -12.43 25.08 -3.23
N CYS A 80 -11.72 23.98 -3.44
CA CYS A 80 -11.32 23.50 -4.75
C CYS A 80 -12.00 22.15 -5.03
N TYR A 81 -12.61 22.01 -6.21
CA TYR A 81 -13.32 20.78 -6.60
C TYR A 81 -12.48 19.50 -6.44
N ASN A 82 -11.18 19.56 -6.76
CA ASN A 82 -10.29 18.40 -6.68
C ASN A 82 -9.84 18.04 -5.25
N LYS A 83 -9.98 18.96 -4.29
CA LYS A 83 -9.50 18.76 -2.90
C LYS A 83 -10.63 18.61 -1.90
N ASP A 84 -11.65 19.46 -2.01
CA ASP A 84 -12.68 19.66 -0.99
C ASP A 84 -14.04 19.11 -1.45
N ALA A 85 -14.03 17.96 -2.13
CA ALA A 85 -15.22 17.36 -2.72
C ALA A 85 -16.28 17.05 -1.65
N LYS A 86 -15.88 16.54 -0.48
CA LYS A 86 -16.82 16.21 0.61
C LYS A 86 -17.58 17.45 1.08
N GLU A 87 -16.88 18.56 1.30
CA GLU A 87 -17.46 19.83 1.70
C GLU A 87 -18.35 20.43 0.60
N ILE A 88 -17.97 20.29 -0.67
CA ILE A 88 -18.75 20.73 -1.83
C ILE A 88 -20.06 19.94 -1.97
N TYR A 89 -19.99 18.62 -1.82
CA TYR A 89 -21.14 17.72 -1.94
C TYR A 89 -21.97 17.61 -0.65
N TYR A 90 -21.54 18.26 0.44
CA TYR A 90 -22.15 18.13 1.77
C TYR A 90 -22.22 16.67 2.25
N ASP A 91 -21.23 15.87 1.84
CA ASP A 91 -21.08 14.47 2.23
C ASP A 91 -20.26 14.40 3.52
N VAL A 92 -20.91 14.85 4.60
CA VAL A 92 -20.35 14.83 5.94
C VAL A 92 -20.84 13.54 6.60
N ASP A 93 -19.92 12.68 7.01
CA ASP A 93 -20.23 11.50 7.82
C ASP A 93 -21.08 11.95 9.02
N PRO A 94 -22.17 11.25 9.36
CA PRO A 94 -23.03 11.64 10.47
C PRO A 94 -22.17 11.75 11.72
N VAL A 95 -22.12 12.95 12.29
CA VAL A 95 -21.50 13.21 13.59
C VAL A 95 -22.23 12.28 14.58
N GLU A 96 -21.50 11.31 15.13
CA GLU A 96 -21.99 10.50 16.24
C GLU A 96 -22.40 11.46 17.37
N ASP A 97 -23.71 11.60 17.59
CA ASP A 97 -24.24 12.20 18.80
C ASP A 97 -23.64 11.47 20.01
N GLU A 98 -23.06 12.24 20.93
CA GLU A 98 -22.60 11.78 22.24
C GLU A 98 -23.59 10.78 22.88
N PRO A 99 -23.12 9.63 23.40
CA PRO A 99 -24.00 8.69 24.05
C PRO A 99 -24.47 9.25 25.40
N ALA A 100 -25.76 9.59 25.48
CA ALA A 100 -26.48 9.80 26.73
C ALA A 100 -26.51 8.50 27.58
N PRO A 101 -26.52 8.58 28.93
CA PRO A 101 -26.18 7.47 29.80
C PRO A 101 -27.27 6.39 29.88
N ALA A 102 -26.82 5.14 30.00
CA ALA A 102 -27.63 3.94 30.12
C ALA A 102 -28.31 3.82 31.51
N PRO A 103 -29.50 3.19 31.63
CA PRO A 103 -30.02 2.73 32.90
C PRO A 103 -29.48 1.33 33.26
N GLU A 104 -29.07 1.18 34.52
CA GLU A 104 -28.70 -0.08 35.17
C GLU A 104 -29.88 -1.06 35.26
N ALA A 105 -29.63 -2.34 34.95
CA ALA A 105 -30.47 -3.44 35.42
C ALA A 105 -29.65 -4.73 35.64
N ALA A 106 -29.58 -5.10 36.92
CA ALA A 106 -29.59 -6.44 37.51
C ALA A 106 -28.59 -7.51 37.03
N ALA A 107 -27.66 -7.82 37.94
CA ALA A 107 -26.86 -9.02 37.96
C ALA A 107 -27.70 -10.30 38.08
N THR A 108 -27.43 -11.28 37.22
CA THR A 108 -27.85 -12.68 37.42
C THR A 108 -26.73 -13.64 37.05
N GLY A 109 -26.29 -14.41 38.05
CA GLY A 109 -25.99 -15.85 37.97
C GLY A 109 -24.86 -16.30 37.05
N ALA A 110 -23.67 -16.45 37.64
CA ALA A 110 -22.58 -17.24 37.06
C ALA A 110 -22.97 -18.73 37.01
N THR A 111 -23.06 -19.28 35.80
CA THR A 111 -22.97 -20.73 35.54
C THR A 111 -21.79 -20.97 34.62
N SER A 112 -20.78 -21.65 35.14
CA SER A 112 -19.58 -22.08 34.44
C SER A 112 -19.92 -23.10 33.35
N ALA A 113 -19.91 -22.64 32.10
CA ALA A 113 -19.92 -23.48 30.90
C ALA A 113 -18.47 -23.84 30.49
N PRO A 114 -18.25 -25.00 29.85
CA PRO A 114 -16.91 -25.54 29.63
C PRO A 114 -16.11 -24.66 28.64
N ALA A 115 -14.81 -24.54 28.90
CA ALA A 115 -13.89 -23.72 28.12
C ALA A 115 -13.89 -24.12 26.64
N ALA A 116 -14.35 -23.19 25.80
CA ALA A 116 -14.13 -23.22 24.36
C ALA A 116 -12.62 -23.08 24.06
N PRO A 117 -12.12 -23.65 22.96
CA PRO A 117 -10.71 -23.56 22.60
C PRO A 117 -10.29 -22.09 22.49
N ALA A 118 -9.06 -21.80 22.93
CA ALA A 118 -8.50 -20.45 22.92
C ALA A 118 -8.71 -19.79 21.55
N PRO A 119 -9.20 -18.53 21.50
CA PRO A 119 -9.30 -17.83 20.24
C PRO A 119 -7.90 -17.71 19.64
N GLY A 120 -7.76 -18.08 18.36
CA GLY A 120 -6.56 -17.79 17.59
C GLY A 120 -6.28 -16.28 17.58
N PRO A 121 -5.08 -15.86 17.18
CA PRO A 121 -4.76 -14.43 17.07
C PRO A 121 -5.84 -13.73 16.25
N ALA A 122 -6.33 -12.58 16.73
CA ALA A 122 -7.29 -11.77 16.00
C ALA A 122 -6.67 -11.43 14.64
N ALA A 123 -7.33 -11.85 13.55
CA ALA A 123 -6.85 -11.63 12.21
C ALA A 123 -6.76 -10.11 11.96
N VAL A 124 -5.56 -9.65 11.62
CA VAL A 124 -5.34 -8.25 11.25
C VAL A 124 -5.87 -8.07 9.83
N GLU A 125 -6.65 -7.01 9.59
CA GLU A 125 -7.12 -6.66 8.25
C GLU A 125 -5.94 -6.55 7.29
N ASP A 126 -5.96 -7.31 6.19
CA ASP A 126 -4.85 -7.32 5.24
C ASP A 126 -4.79 -6.02 4.45
N ALA A 127 -3.58 -5.57 4.16
CA ALA A 127 -3.34 -4.39 3.35
C ALA A 127 -2.08 -4.63 2.48
N PRO A 128 -2.13 -4.28 1.18
CA PRO A 128 -0.95 -4.39 0.33
C PRO A 128 0.16 -3.46 0.81
N ALA A 129 1.41 -3.84 0.57
CA ALA A 129 2.53 -2.95 0.79
C ALA A 129 2.35 -1.67 -0.06
N THR A 130 2.69 -0.51 0.51
CA THR A 130 2.60 0.76 -0.21
C THR A 130 3.84 1.03 -1.04
N ALA A 131 3.72 1.85 -2.09
CA ALA A 131 4.87 2.24 -2.93
C ALA A 131 5.96 2.92 -2.10
N ILE A 132 5.58 3.72 -1.10
CA ILE A 132 6.53 4.40 -0.22
C ILE A 132 7.32 3.44 0.66
N GLU A 133 6.69 2.36 1.15
CA GLU A 133 7.38 1.31 1.89
C GLU A 133 8.40 0.58 1.02
N ILE A 134 8.04 0.26 -0.22
CA ILE A 134 8.94 -0.40 -1.18
C ILE A 134 10.11 0.51 -1.54
N VAL A 135 9.84 1.75 -1.97
CA VAL A 135 10.88 2.72 -2.38
C VAL A 135 11.86 2.96 -1.24
N ARG A 136 11.39 3.24 -0.03
CA ARG A 136 12.27 3.50 1.11
C ARG A 136 13.05 2.25 1.52
N SER A 137 12.45 1.06 1.46
CA SER A 137 13.13 -0.20 1.79
C SER A 137 14.23 -0.54 0.80
N LEU A 138 13.98 -0.36 -0.51
CA LEU A 138 14.99 -0.57 -1.56
C LEU A 138 16.16 0.41 -1.42
N ILE A 139 15.88 1.69 -1.17
CA ILE A 139 16.92 2.70 -0.96
C ILE A 139 17.72 2.42 0.32
N ALA A 140 17.04 2.11 1.43
CA ALA A 140 17.70 1.78 2.69
C ALA A 140 18.62 0.56 2.56
N GLN A 141 18.14 -0.50 1.91
CA GLN A 141 18.93 -1.70 1.62
C GLN A 141 20.16 -1.36 0.78
N LYS A 142 20.00 -0.55 -0.27
CA LYS A 142 21.08 -0.16 -1.17
C LYS A 142 22.15 0.70 -0.47
N LEU A 143 21.71 1.59 0.41
CA LEU A 143 22.58 2.46 1.20
C LEU A 143 23.19 1.76 2.43
N LYS A 144 22.72 0.54 2.75
CA LYS A 144 23.07 -0.22 3.96
C LYS A 144 22.79 0.58 5.24
N LYS A 145 21.63 1.24 5.29
CA LYS A 145 21.17 2.05 6.42
C LYS A 145 19.82 1.56 6.91
N GLY A 146 19.43 1.96 8.12
CA GLY A 146 18.09 1.69 8.62
C GLY A 146 17.04 2.54 7.91
N LEU A 147 15.77 2.11 7.98
CA LEU A 147 14.65 2.85 7.37
C LEU A 147 14.51 4.29 7.93
N ALA A 148 14.89 4.50 9.19
CA ALA A 148 14.90 5.81 9.84
C ALA A 148 15.89 6.81 9.22
N ASP A 149 16.98 6.31 8.62
CA ASP A 149 18.00 7.15 7.97
C ASP A 149 17.61 7.57 6.54
N VAL A 150 16.45 7.10 6.05
CA VAL A 150 15.88 7.41 4.74
C VAL A 150 14.57 8.17 4.96
N PRO A 151 14.63 9.48 5.24
CA PRO A 151 13.46 10.31 5.43
C PRO A 151 12.69 10.49 4.11
N PRO A 152 11.34 10.50 4.15
CA PRO A 152 10.53 10.61 2.94
C PRO A 152 10.67 11.96 2.23
N SER A 153 11.03 13.03 2.95
CA SER A 153 11.13 14.39 2.42
C SER A 153 12.43 14.69 1.64
N LYS A 154 13.38 13.76 1.56
CA LYS A 154 14.65 13.95 0.83
C LYS A 154 14.57 13.33 -0.56
N ALA A 155 15.31 13.87 -1.52
CA ALA A 155 15.45 13.27 -2.84
C ALA A 155 16.54 12.19 -2.87
N ILE A 156 16.51 11.28 -3.85
CA ILE A 156 17.53 10.21 -4.00
C ILE A 156 18.93 10.82 -4.11
N LYS A 157 19.07 11.92 -4.86
CA LYS A 157 20.33 12.64 -5.07
C LYS A 157 20.97 13.14 -3.77
N ASP A 158 20.15 13.61 -2.83
CA ASP A 158 20.62 14.06 -1.51
C ASP A 158 21.06 12.88 -0.65
N LEU A 159 20.36 11.74 -0.74
CA LEU A 159 20.63 10.55 0.04
C LEU A 159 21.93 9.84 -0.39
N VAL A 160 22.27 9.89 -1.68
CA VAL A 160 23.52 9.29 -2.20
C VAL A 160 24.75 10.20 -2.05
N GLY A 161 24.55 11.49 -1.74
CA GLY A 161 25.63 12.45 -1.52
C GLY A 161 26.56 12.62 -2.72
N GLY A 162 26.01 12.74 -3.93
CA GLY A 162 26.78 12.97 -5.16
C GLY A 162 27.44 11.72 -5.77
N LYS A 163 27.20 10.52 -5.22
CA LYS A 163 27.67 9.25 -5.81
C LYS A 163 26.77 8.83 -6.97
N SER A 164 27.05 9.38 -8.17
CA SER A 164 26.24 9.15 -9.38
C SER A 164 26.08 7.66 -9.76
N THR A 165 27.09 6.81 -9.51
CA THR A 165 26.96 5.36 -9.73
C THR A 165 25.85 4.74 -8.88
N LEU A 166 25.82 5.05 -7.58
CA LEU A 166 24.77 4.55 -6.68
C LEU A 166 23.39 5.12 -7.03
N GLN A 167 23.34 6.38 -7.47
CA GLN A 167 22.11 6.99 -7.96
C GLN A 167 21.52 6.19 -9.13
N ASN A 168 22.32 5.94 -10.17
CA ASN A 168 21.87 5.21 -11.36
C ASN A 168 21.49 3.76 -11.04
N GLU A 169 22.18 3.13 -10.09
CA GLU A 169 21.80 1.81 -9.61
C GLU A 169 20.43 1.83 -8.90
N ILE A 170 20.16 2.81 -8.04
CA ILE A 170 18.85 2.97 -7.38
C ILE A 170 17.76 3.20 -8.42
N LEU A 171 17.98 4.10 -9.37
CA LEU A 171 17.00 4.37 -10.43
C LEU A 171 16.72 3.14 -11.29
N GLY A 172 17.77 2.38 -11.66
CA GLY A 172 17.61 1.13 -12.40
C GLY A 172 16.89 0.06 -11.58
N ASP A 173 17.10 0.01 -10.26
CA ASP A 173 16.41 -0.90 -9.35
C ASP A 173 14.93 -0.50 -9.18
N LEU A 174 14.61 0.79 -9.12
CA LEU A 174 13.23 1.30 -9.13
C LEU A 174 12.51 1.03 -10.47
N GLY A 175 13.21 1.17 -11.60
CA GLY A 175 12.66 0.82 -12.91
C GLY A 175 12.31 -0.66 -13.04
N LYS A 176 13.12 -1.57 -12.47
CA LYS A 176 12.79 -3.01 -12.41
C LYS A 176 11.62 -3.33 -11.47
N GLU A 177 11.39 -2.47 -10.48
CA GLU A 177 10.35 -2.66 -9.47
C GLU A 177 8.99 -2.19 -9.99
N PHE A 178 8.92 -0.97 -10.55
CA PHE A 178 7.68 -0.31 -10.93
C PHE A 178 7.45 -0.22 -12.45
N GLY A 179 8.43 -0.60 -13.27
CA GLY A 179 8.36 -0.51 -14.73
C GLY A 179 8.64 0.91 -15.25
N SER A 180 7.70 1.83 -15.03
CA SER A 180 7.83 3.24 -15.43
C SER A 180 8.14 4.13 -14.23
N THR A 181 9.15 4.99 -14.37
CA THR A 181 9.45 6.05 -13.39
C THR A 181 9.05 7.42 -13.95
N PRO A 182 8.63 8.38 -13.10
CA PRO A 182 8.39 9.77 -13.51
C PRO A 182 9.62 10.44 -14.16
N GLU A 183 9.47 11.63 -14.73
CA GLU A 183 10.63 12.40 -15.19
C GLU A 183 11.44 12.94 -14.01
N ARG A 184 12.76 12.74 -14.05
CA ARG A 184 13.73 13.17 -13.01
C ARG A 184 13.41 12.63 -11.60
N PRO A 185 13.27 11.30 -11.43
CA PRO A 185 12.99 10.68 -10.14
C PRO A 185 14.10 10.92 -9.10
N GLU A 186 15.31 11.27 -9.53
CA GLU A 186 16.44 11.57 -8.65
C GLU A 186 16.34 12.89 -7.88
N ASP A 187 15.63 13.88 -8.44
CA ASP A 187 15.49 15.23 -7.88
C ASP A 187 14.15 15.40 -7.13
N THR A 188 13.24 14.42 -7.25
CA THR A 188 11.93 14.44 -6.61
C THR A 188 12.03 13.87 -5.18
N PRO A 189 11.42 14.51 -4.17
CA PRO A 189 11.29 13.94 -2.82
C PRO A 189 10.66 12.54 -2.82
N LEU A 190 11.07 11.65 -1.91
CA LEU A 190 10.60 10.26 -1.92
C LEU A 190 9.09 10.12 -1.68
N ASP A 191 8.46 11.01 -0.90
CA ASP A 191 7.00 11.04 -0.70
C ASP A 191 6.25 11.38 -1.99
N GLU A 192 6.68 12.43 -2.70
CA GLU A 192 6.11 12.82 -3.99
C GLU A 192 6.35 11.74 -5.06
N LEU A 193 7.58 11.22 -5.15
CA LEU A 193 7.95 10.13 -6.06
C LEU A 193 7.09 8.89 -5.80
N SER A 194 6.96 8.49 -4.54
CA SER A 194 6.17 7.31 -4.16
C SER A 194 4.69 7.52 -4.42
N SER A 195 4.16 8.73 -4.24
CA SER A 195 2.77 9.06 -4.56
C SER A 195 2.49 8.94 -6.06
N SER A 196 3.43 9.39 -6.91
CA SER A 196 3.33 9.21 -8.36
C SER A 196 3.38 7.74 -8.77
N LEU A 197 4.24 6.94 -8.11
CA LEU A 197 4.33 5.50 -8.38
C LEU A 197 3.10 4.74 -7.87
N GLN A 198 2.51 5.19 -6.76
CA GLN A 198 1.31 4.58 -6.16
C GLN A 198 0.13 4.57 -7.12
N ALA A 199 0.00 5.57 -8.00
CA ALA A 199 -1.09 5.67 -8.97
C ALA A 199 -1.13 4.52 -9.99
N THR A 200 0.03 3.94 -10.34
CA THR A 200 0.15 2.82 -11.27
C THR A 200 0.50 1.49 -10.58
N PHE A 201 0.63 1.51 -9.25
CA PHE A 201 1.06 0.36 -8.47
C PHE A 201 -0.09 -0.61 -8.22
N ASN A 202 0.14 -1.90 -8.50
CA ASN A 202 -0.85 -2.96 -8.40
C ASN A 202 -0.91 -3.64 -7.01
N GLY A 203 -0.17 -3.15 -6.03
CA GLY A 203 -0.13 -3.71 -4.68
C GLY A 203 0.79 -4.92 -4.52
N GLN A 204 1.51 -5.35 -5.56
CA GLN A 204 2.36 -6.54 -5.54
C GLN A 204 3.84 -6.18 -5.59
N LEU A 205 4.67 -6.98 -4.91
CA LEU A 205 6.12 -6.85 -4.99
C LEU A 205 6.63 -7.09 -6.42
N GLY A 206 7.46 -6.16 -6.90
CA GLY A 206 8.11 -6.25 -8.19
C GLY A 206 9.28 -7.24 -8.23
N LYS A 207 9.96 -7.27 -9.38
CA LYS A 207 11.08 -8.21 -9.62
C LYS A 207 12.26 -7.95 -8.70
N GLN A 208 12.53 -6.69 -8.35
CA GLN A 208 13.70 -6.33 -7.57
C GLN A 208 13.52 -6.70 -6.10
N SER A 209 12.42 -6.27 -5.47
CA SER A 209 12.10 -6.59 -4.07
C SER A 209 11.97 -8.11 -3.87
N SER A 210 11.25 -8.81 -4.75
CA SER A 210 11.10 -10.27 -4.71
C SER A 210 12.45 -11.00 -4.78
N SER A 211 13.36 -10.55 -5.67
CA SER A 211 14.70 -11.12 -5.80
C SER A 211 15.56 -10.89 -4.55
N LEU A 212 15.48 -9.71 -3.96
CA LEU A 212 16.19 -9.38 -2.72
C LEU A 212 15.67 -10.20 -1.54
N ILE A 213 14.35 -10.36 -1.40
CA ILE A 213 13.73 -11.18 -0.36
C ILE A 213 14.12 -12.65 -0.52
N ALA A 214 14.07 -13.18 -1.74
CA ALA A 214 14.50 -14.56 -2.01
C ALA A 214 15.97 -14.77 -1.64
N ARG A 215 16.84 -13.80 -1.95
CA ARG A 215 18.26 -13.82 -1.57
C ARG A 215 18.45 -13.76 -0.06
N LEU A 216 17.76 -12.85 0.63
CA LEU A 216 17.78 -12.73 2.09
C LEU A 216 17.45 -14.08 2.73
N VAL A 217 16.31 -14.68 2.34
CA VAL A 217 15.87 -15.96 2.91
C VAL A 217 16.87 -17.08 2.60
N SER A 218 17.32 -17.22 1.35
CA SER A 218 18.26 -18.29 0.98
C SER A 218 19.63 -18.18 1.66
N SER A 219 20.10 -16.97 1.94
CA SER A 219 21.45 -16.71 2.42
C SER A 219 21.53 -16.56 3.94
N LYS A 220 20.47 -16.06 4.59
CA LYS A 220 20.46 -15.72 6.01
C LYS A 220 19.61 -16.64 6.88
N MET A 221 18.63 -17.35 6.31
CA MET A 221 17.78 -18.26 7.09
C MET A 221 18.41 -19.66 7.22
N PRO A 222 18.08 -20.41 8.29
CA PRO A 222 18.54 -21.79 8.44
C PRO A 222 17.97 -22.70 7.35
N GLY A 223 18.65 -23.82 7.09
CA GLY A 223 18.21 -24.80 6.10
C GLY A 223 16.81 -25.33 6.43
N GLY A 224 15.91 -25.33 5.45
CA GLY A 224 14.51 -25.74 5.62
C GLY A 224 13.54 -24.59 5.92
N PHE A 225 14.03 -23.43 6.38
CA PHE A 225 13.20 -22.25 6.63
C PHE A 225 13.12 -21.35 5.40
N ASN A 226 12.42 -21.85 4.36
CA ASN A 226 12.23 -21.17 3.08
C ASN A 226 11.12 -20.09 3.14
N ILE A 227 10.91 -19.35 2.06
CA ILE A 227 9.94 -18.24 2.01
C ILE A 227 8.51 -18.70 2.34
N THR A 228 8.13 -19.92 1.95
CA THR A 228 6.83 -20.50 2.28
C THR A 228 6.70 -20.78 3.77
N ALA A 229 7.76 -21.26 4.42
CA ALA A 229 7.79 -21.46 5.87
C ALA A 229 7.73 -20.12 6.63
N VAL A 230 8.42 -19.09 6.14
CA VAL A 230 8.36 -17.72 6.69
C VAL A 230 6.93 -17.17 6.60
N ARG A 231 6.30 -17.20 5.42
CA ARG A 231 4.92 -16.73 5.23
C ARG A 231 3.93 -17.46 6.11
N LYS A 232 4.02 -18.80 6.17
CA LYS A 232 3.19 -19.62 7.05
C LYS A 232 3.39 -19.30 8.53
N TYR A 233 4.64 -19.00 8.93
CA TYR A 233 4.92 -18.59 10.31
C TYR A 233 4.26 -17.24 10.64
N LEU A 234 4.39 -16.24 9.77
CA LEU A 234 3.76 -14.93 9.94
C LEU A 234 2.23 -15.02 9.98
N GLU A 235 1.63 -15.85 9.12
CA GLU A 235 0.19 -16.10 9.12
C GLU A 235 -0.26 -16.78 10.42
N SER A 236 0.39 -17.87 10.82
CA SER A 236 -0.03 -18.66 12.00
C SER A 236 0.24 -17.99 13.35
N ARG A 237 1.37 -17.28 13.48
CA ARG A 237 1.76 -16.62 14.75
C ARG A 237 1.09 -15.27 14.94
N TRP A 238 0.99 -14.49 13.86
CA TRP A 238 0.61 -13.08 13.89
C TRP A 238 -0.69 -12.77 13.15
N GLY A 239 -1.30 -13.75 12.47
CA GLY A 239 -2.56 -13.53 11.73
C GLY A 239 -2.40 -12.57 10.54
N LEU A 240 -1.20 -12.45 9.98
CA LEU A 240 -0.92 -11.52 8.89
C LEU A 240 -1.28 -12.12 7.53
N GLY A 241 -2.11 -11.39 6.77
CA GLY A 241 -2.40 -11.69 5.37
C GLY A 241 -1.20 -11.45 4.44
N PRO A 242 -1.28 -11.91 3.18
CA PRO A 242 -0.17 -11.85 2.22
C PRO A 242 0.35 -10.43 1.98
N GLY A 243 -0.50 -9.40 1.94
CA GLY A 243 -0.07 -8.02 1.75
C GLY A 243 0.78 -7.51 2.91
N ARG A 244 0.35 -7.76 4.15
CA ARG A 244 1.14 -7.39 5.34
C ARG A 244 2.40 -8.23 5.51
N GLN A 245 2.38 -9.50 5.09
CA GLN A 245 3.60 -10.31 5.04
C GLN A 245 4.65 -9.66 4.14
N ASP A 246 4.25 -9.07 3.01
CA ASP A 246 5.16 -8.35 2.12
C ASP A 246 5.77 -7.13 2.81
N GLY A 247 4.98 -6.36 3.56
CA GLY A 247 5.47 -5.25 4.39
C GLY A 247 6.52 -5.69 5.43
N VAL A 248 6.28 -6.80 6.14
CA VAL A 248 7.24 -7.38 7.08
C VAL A 248 8.52 -7.82 6.38
N LEU A 249 8.41 -8.45 5.21
CA LEU A 249 9.57 -8.91 4.43
C LEU A 249 10.38 -7.74 3.86
N LEU A 250 9.74 -6.63 3.48
CA LEU A 250 10.42 -5.39 3.09
C LEU A 250 11.20 -4.80 4.26
N PHE A 251 10.61 -4.75 5.45
CA PHE A 251 11.30 -4.32 6.67
C PHE A 251 12.51 -5.21 6.97
N ALA A 252 12.39 -6.52 6.76
CA ALA A 252 13.49 -7.48 6.94
C ALA A 252 14.70 -7.17 6.04
N LEU A 253 14.49 -6.63 4.84
CA LEU A 253 15.60 -6.19 3.95
C LEU A 253 16.41 -5.03 4.55
N THR A 254 15.77 -4.17 5.34
CA THR A 254 16.45 -3.03 6.00
C THR A 254 17.20 -3.44 7.27
N MET A 255 16.89 -4.63 7.79
CA MET A 255 17.46 -5.19 9.02
C MET A 255 18.06 -6.58 8.74
N GLU A 256 18.85 -6.68 7.68
CA GLU A 256 19.46 -7.94 7.26
C GLU A 256 20.50 -8.44 8.30
N PRO A 257 20.41 -9.70 8.76
CA PRO A 257 21.41 -10.28 9.65
C PRO A 257 22.80 -10.31 8.99
N ALA A 258 23.82 -9.93 9.75
CA ALA A 258 25.20 -9.93 9.26
C ALA A 258 25.64 -11.34 8.81
N SER A 259 25.28 -12.37 9.58
CA SER A 259 25.58 -13.79 9.31
C SER A 259 24.29 -14.61 9.20
N ARG A 260 24.43 -15.85 8.71
CA ARG A 260 23.32 -16.80 8.65
C ARG A 260 22.88 -17.18 10.06
N ILE A 261 21.57 -17.16 10.29
CA ILE A 261 20.93 -17.60 11.53
C ILE A 261 21.05 -19.12 11.65
N GLY A 262 21.47 -19.60 12.82
CA GLY A 262 21.83 -21.00 13.03
C GLY A 262 20.64 -21.94 13.24
N SER A 263 19.57 -21.46 13.89
CA SER A 263 18.43 -22.30 14.29
C SER A 263 17.09 -21.72 13.83
N GLU A 264 16.09 -22.59 13.69
CA GLU A 264 14.72 -22.16 13.34
C GLU A 264 14.10 -21.28 14.44
N SER A 265 14.42 -21.52 15.72
CA SER A 265 13.95 -20.69 16.83
C SER A 265 14.48 -19.27 16.76
N ASP A 266 15.76 -19.10 16.42
CA ASP A 266 16.36 -17.76 16.27
C ASP A 266 15.79 -17.04 15.05
N ALA A 267 15.47 -17.78 13.98
CA ALA A 267 14.82 -17.21 12.79
C ALA A 267 13.41 -16.71 13.12
N LYS A 268 12.65 -17.47 13.92
CA LYS A 268 11.33 -17.03 14.43
C LYS A 268 11.45 -15.79 15.29
N ALA A 269 12.41 -15.75 16.22
CA ALA A 269 12.66 -14.57 17.05
C ALA A 269 13.05 -13.34 16.23
N TYR A 270 13.85 -13.52 15.17
CA TYR A 270 14.18 -12.46 14.21
C TYR A 270 12.93 -11.91 13.50
N PHE A 271 12.06 -12.78 12.99
CA PHE A 271 10.82 -12.34 12.35
C PHE A 271 9.82 -11.74 13.34
N ASP A 272 9.81 -12.19 14.60
CA ASP A 272 8.99 -11.57 15.64
C ASP A 272 9.45 -10.13 15.93
N ASP A 273 10.76 -9.89 16.06
CA ASP A 273 11.31 -8.53 16.24
C ASP A 273 10.96 -7.61 15.05
N ILE A 274 11.11 -8.12 13.82
CA ILE A 274 10.77 -7.36 12.62
C ILE A 274 9.27 -7.06 12.54
N THR A 275 8.43 -8.04 12.86
CA THR A 275 6.98 -7.90 12.80
C THR A 275 6.50 -6.82 13.79
N ASN A 276 7.08 -6.76 14.99
CA ASN A 276 6.78 -5.69 15.96
C ASN A 276 7.24 -4.31 15.46
N LYS A 277 8.40 -4.21 14.80
CA LYS A 277 8.89 -2.96 14.22
C LYS A 277 8.04 -2.49 13.05
N TYR A 278 7.63 -3.42 12.18
CA TYR A 278 6.68 -3.16 11.11
C TYR A 278 5.36 -2.66 11.68
N ALA A 279 4.81 -3.31 12.73
CA ALA A 279 3.57 -2.89 13.36
C ALA A 279 3.64 -1.48 13.96
N THR A 280 4.76 -1.15 14.63
CA THR A 280 5.00 0.21 15.12
C THR A 280 5.01 1.22 13.98
N ASN A 281 5.66 0.90 12.86
CA ASN A 281 5.74 1.79 11.71
C ASN A 281 4.41 1.93 10.95
N ALA A 282 3.62 0.85 10.89
CA ALA A 282 2.33 0.81 10.21
C ALA A 282 1.16 1.24 11.10
N GLY A 283 1.40 1.53 12.39
CA GLY A 283 0.35 1.91 13.35
C GLY A 283 -0.61 0.78 13.73
N ILE A 284 -0.18 -0.48 13.61
CA ILE A 284 -1.01 -1.66 13.85
C ILE A 284 -0.77 -2.18 15.26
N THR A 285 -1.84 -2.52 15.98
CA THR A 285 -1.73 -3.22 17.26
C THR A 285 -1.75 -4.73 17.00
N LEU A 286 -0.62 -5.40 17.24
CA LEU A 286 -0.54 -6.85 17.12
C LEU A 286 -0.85 -7.52 18.46
N SER A 287 -1.75 -8.50 18.43
CA SER A 287 -1.98 -9.40 19.56
C SER A 287 -1.45 -10.78 19.20
N THR A 288 -0.34 -11.22 19.82
CA THR A 288 0.04 -12.64 19.72
C THR A 288 -0.90 -13.45 20.59
N ALA A 289 -1.28 -14.65 20.12
CA ALA A 289 -1.79 -15.66 21.03
C ALA A 289 -0.69 -15.90 22.08
N LYS A 290 -0.97 -15.48 23.33
CA LYS A 290 -0.09 -15.70 24.47
C LYS A 290 0.20 -17.19 24.51
N ALA A 291 1.48 -17.59 24.40
CA ALA A 291 1.86 -18.96 24.70
C ALA A 291 1.39 -19.20 26.13
N GLY A 292 0.34 -20.01 26.29
CA GLY A 292 -0.25 -20.29 27.59
C GLY A 292 0.85 -20.78 28.50
N GLY A 293 1.08 -20.05 29.60
CA GLY A 293 1.97 -20.51 30.65
C GLY A 293 1.44 -21.84 31.15
N ASP A 294 2.33 -22.82 31.19
CA ASP A 294 2.12 -24.10 31.85
C ASP A 294 1.66 -23.83 33.30
N SER A 295 0.36 -23.98 33.52
CA SER A 295 -0.22 -24.03 34.84
C SER A 295 -0.82 -25.41 34.97
N GLY A 296 -0.08 -26.26 35.68
CA GLY A 296 -0.47 -27.63 35.96
C GLY A 296 -1.86 -27.71 36.59
N GLY A 297 -2.66 -28.62 36.04
CA GLY A 297 -3.97 -28.98 36.57
C GLY A 297 -4.50 -30.17 35.78
N GLY A 298 -4.22 -31.38 36.25
CA GLY A 298 -4.60 -32.60 35.56
C GLY A 298 -6.10 -32.89 35.61
N SER A 299 -6.63 -33.47 34.53
CA SER A 299 -7.63 -34.55 34.58
C SER A 299 -7.67 -35.25 33.23
N GLY A 300 -7.77 -36.58 33.26
CA GLY A 300 -7.59 -37.48 32.13
C GLY A 300 -8.58 -37.28 30.98
N GLY A 301 -8.02 -37.37 29.79
CA GLY A 301 -8.68 -37.40 28.50
C GLY A 301 -7.60 -37.19 27.47
N MET A 302 -7.13 -38.28 26.85
CA MET A 302 -6.13 -38.22 25.78
C MET A 302 -6.77 -37.58 24.54
N MET A 303 -7.02 -36.27 24.60
CA MET A 303 -7.35 -35.46 23.44
C MET A 303 -6.04 -35.31 22.67
N MET A 304 -5.85 -36.17 21.67
CA MET A 304 -4.73 -36.05 20.74
C MET A 304 -4.79 -34.66 20.10
N ASP A 305 -3.71 -33.91 20.20
CA ASP A 305 -3.55 -32.60 19.56
C ASP A 305 -3.69 -32.74 18.03
N PRO A 306 -4.67 -32.08 17.39
CA PRO A 306 -4.84 -32.10 15.94
C PRO A 306 -3.56 -31.72 15.17
N ALA A 307 -2.73 -30.81 15.71
CA ALA A 307 -1.47 -30.43 15.09
C ALA A 307 -0.44 -31.58 15.11
N ALA A 308 -0.44 -32.39 16.18
CA ALA A 308 0.42 -33.56 16.29
C ALA A 308 -0.03 -34.69 15.34
N ILE A 309 -1.33 -34.86 15.10
CA ILE A 309 -1.85 -35.82 14.11
C ILE A 309 -1.49 -35.38 12.68
N ASP A 310 -1.63 -34.10 12.35
CA ASP A 310 -1.23 -33.57 11.03
C ASP A 310 0.28 -33.71 10.81
N ALA A 311 1.10 -33.48 11.84
CA ALA A 311 2.54 -33.72 11.79
C ALA A 311 2.85 -35.21 11.53
N LEU A 312 2.21 -36.12 12.28
CA LEU A 312 2.40 -37.55 12.14
C LEU A 312 1.98 -38.06 10.74
N THR A 313 0.85 -37.61 10.22
CA THR A 313 0.38 -37.98 8.88
C THR A 313 1.27 -37.39 7.78
N LYS A 314 1.81 -36.18 7.97
CA LYS A 314 2.80 -35.58 7.06
C LYS A 314 4.09 -36.41 7.01
N ASP A 315 4.59 -36.86 8.16
CA ASP A 315 5.79 -37.70 8.23
C ASP A 315 5.56 -39.07 7.56
N GLN A 316 4.39 -39.68 7.76
CA GLN A 316 4.00 -40.90 7.06
C GLN A 316 3.94 -40.69 5.53
N ARG A 317 3.33 -39.59 5.07
CA ARG A 317 3.29 -39.24 3.63
C ARG A 317 4.70 -39.01 3.07
N ALA A 318 5.59 -38.40 3.84
CA ALA A 318 6.98 -38.19 3.44
C ALA A 318 7.72 -39.54 3.28
N LEU A 319 7.53 -40.48 4.21
CA LEU A 319 8.07 -41.84 4.10
C LEU A 319 7.54 -42.56 2.85
N PHE A 320 6.22 -42.52 2.61
CA PHE A 320 5.63 -43.15 1.42
C PHE A 320 6.14 -42.53 0.12
N LYS A 321 6.33 -41.20 0.10
CA LYS A 321 6.91 -40.52 -1.06
C LYS A 321 8.35 -40.97 -1.33
N GLN A 322 9.18 -41.10 -0.29
CA GLN A 322 10.54 -41.63 -0.43
C GLN A 322 10.56 -43.07 -0.94
N GLN A 323 9.66 -43.93 -0.43
CA GLN A 323 9.52 -45.30 -0.92
C GLN A 323 9.10 -45.36 -2.39
N LEU A 324 8.12 -44.54 -2.79
CA LEU A 324 7.67 -44.42 -4.17
C LEU A 324 8.82 -43.97 -5.09
N GLU A 325 9.55 -42.92 -4.72
CA GLU A 325 10.70 -42.43 -5.49
C GLU A 325 11.81 -43.49 -5.61
N ALA A 326 12.06 -44.28 -4.57
CA ALA A 326 13.02 -45.38 -4.62
C ALA A 326 12.59 -46.49 -5.58
N ILE A 327 11.31 -46.89 -5.55
CA ILE A 327 10.75 -47.91 -6.45
C ILE A 327 10.78 -47.40 -7.90
N ALA A 328 10.37 -46.16 -8.14
CA ALA A 328 10.40 -45.55 -9.47
C ALA A 328 11.82 -45.51 -10.05
N ARG A 329 12.82 -45.16 -9.22
CA ARG A 329 14.24 -45.18 -9.61
C ARG A 329 14.72 -46.59 -9.95
N TYR A 330 14.33 -47.60 -9.16
CA TYR A 330 14.65 -49.00 -9.44
C TYR A 330 14.05 -49.47 -10.77
N LEU A 331 12.79 -49.11 -11.03
CA LEU A 331 12.06 -49.44 -12.27
C LEU A 331 12.47 -48.56 -13.47
N LYS A 332 13.40 -47.60 -13.28
CA LYS A 332 13.80 -46.59 -14.28
C LYS A 332 12.61 -45.82 -14.88
N MET A 333 11.57 -45.61 -14.06
CA MET A 333 10.35 -44.92 -14.47
C MET A 333 10.44 -43.44 -14.07
N ASP A 334 10.31 -42.54 -15.05
CA ASP A 334 10.25 -41.10 -14.79
C ASP A 334 8.82 -40.67 -14.48
N LEU A 335 8.53 -40.49 -13.19
CA LEU A 335 7.24 -40.05 -12.69
C LEU A 335 6.81 -38.67 -13.23
N ARG A 336 7.74 -37.86 -13.71
CA ARG A 336 7.50 -36.50 -14.22
C ARG A 336 7.51 -36.42 -15.74
N ALA A 337 7.61 -37.54 -16.46
CA ALA A 337 7.69 -37.53 -17.92
C ALA A 337 6.47 -36.86 -18.57
N GLY A 338 5.26 -37.14 -18.05
CA GLY A 338 4.02 -36.51 -18.52
C GLY A 338 4.02 -34.99 -18.30
N ASP A 339 4.35 -34.53 -17.10
CA ASP A 339 4.41 -33.09 -16.78
C ASP A 339 5.44 -32.36 -17.64
N LYS A 340 6.62 -32.96 -17.86
CA LYS A 340 7.65 -32.39 -18.74
C LYS A 340 7.16 -32.26 -20.19
N ALA A 341 6.51 -33.31 -20.70
CA ALA A 341 5.94 -33.29 -22.05
C ALA A 341 4.81 -32.25 -22.17
N PHE A 342 3.99 -32.09 -21.13
CA PHE A 342 2.94 -31.08 -21.08
C PHE A 342 3.51 -29.65 -21.09
N VAL A 343 4.54 -29.37 -20.29
CA VAL A 343 5.21 -28.05 -20.29
C VAL A 343 5.81 -27.76 -21.67
N ALA A 344 6.51 -28.71 -22.29
CA ALA A 344 7.04 -28.55 -23.64
C ALA A 344 5.93 -28.33 -24.69
N SER A 345 4.79 -29.01 -24.54
CA SER A 345 3.62 -28.80 -25.40
C SER A 345 3.04 -27.39 -25.24
N GLN A 346 2.98 -26.86 -24.02
CA GLN A 346 2.51 -25.50 -23.78
C GLN A 346 3.43 -24.45 -24.41
N GLU A 347 4.75 -24.62 -24.31
CA GLU A 347 5.71 -23.72 -24.96
C GLU A 347 5.53 -23.73 -26.49
N SER A 348 5.34 -24.92 -27.08
CA SER A 348 5.06 -25.05 -28.51
C SER A 348 3.72 -24.41 -28.91
N GLN A 349 2.68 -24.56 -28.08
CA GLN A 349 1.38 -23.94 -28.32
C GLN A 349 1.47 -22.41 -28.25
N ALA A 350 2.15 -21.86 -27.25
CA ALA A 350 2.36 -20.42 -27.13
C ALA A 350 3.14 -19.85 -28.33
N ALA A 351 4.16 -20.57 -28.82
CA ALA A 351 4.91 -20.16 -30.01
C ALA A 351 4.04 -20.16 -31.27
N LEU A 352 3.20 -21.19 -31.46
CA LEU A 352 2.27 -21.26 -32.60
C LEU A 352 1.18 -20.19 -32.49
N GLN A 353 0.66 -19.94 -31.29
CA GLN A 353 -0.31 -18.89 -31.04
C GLN A 353 0.27 -17.52 -31.40
N ALA A 354 1.49 -17.20 -30.96
CA ALA A 354 2.15 -15.95 -31.32
C ALA A 354 2.34 -15.78 -32.83
N GLN A 355 2.55 -16.87 -33.57
CA GLN A 355 2.60 -16.82 -35.04
C GLN A 355 1.22 -16.53 -35.63
N LEU A 356 0.16 -17.19 -35.15
CA LEU A 356 -1.21 -16.92 -35.59
C LEU A 356 -1.63 -15.47 -35.30
N ASP A 357 -1.32 -14.98 -34.11
CA ASP A 357 -1.59 -13.60 -33.70
C ASP A 357 -0.86 -12.61 -34.62
N LEU A 358 0.39 -12.89 -35.01
CA LEU A 358 1.14 -12.08 -35.97
C LEU A 358 0.44 -12.04 -37.33
N TRP A 359 -0.02 -13.20 -37.84
CA TRP A 359 -0.77 -13.27 -39.09
C TRP A 359 -2.08 -12.47 -39.02
N GLN A 360 -2.81 -12.54 -37.92
CA GLN A 360 -4.03 -11.75 -37.72
C GLN A 360 -3.75 -10.25 -37.64
N ILE A 361 -2.65 -9.84 -37.00
CA ILE A 361 -2.24 -8.44 -36.95
C ILE A 361 -1.88 -7.91 -38.35
N GLU A 362 -1.19 -8.70 -39.16
CA GLU A 362 -0.75 -8.29 -40.51
C GLU A 362 -1.87 -8.31 -41.55
N HIS A 363 -2.80 -9.26 -41.45
CA HIS A 363 -3.79 -9.53 -42.50
C HIS A 363 -5.23 -9.23 -42.13
N GLY A 364 -5.51 -8.87 -40.87
CA GLY A 364 -6.87 -8.77 -40.35
C GLY A 364 -7.46 -10.15 -40.03
N GLU A 365 -8.70 -10.14 -39.53
CA GLU A 365 -9.40 -11.31 -38.99
C GLU A 365 -9.73 -12.41 -40.01
#